data_AF-A0A366EFK7-F1
#
_entry.id   AF-A0A366EFK7-F1
#
_cell.length_a   1.000
_cell.length_b   1.000
_cell.length_c   1.000
_cell.angle_alpha   90.00
_cell.angle_beta   90.00
_cell.angle_gamma   90.00
#
_symmetry.space_group_name_H-M   'P 1'
#
loop_
_entity.id
_entity.type
_entity.pdbx_description
1 polymer ?
#
loop_
_entity_poly.entity_id
_entity_poly.type
_entity_poly.pdbx_seq_one_letter_code
_entity_poly.pdbx_strand_id
1 'polypeptide(L)'
;MIQGAYPQRLLSRETAEIWFQHLQNCDYHGVKRRIEAHIKVSQYMPTIAELYEQPVEETTILETIHIWEKEGAERIENERRNEWARPAPPWAR
;
A
#
# COMPACT_ATOMS: atom_id res chain seq x y z
N MET A 1 22.31 -0.46 -12.30
CA MET A 1 21.10 -0.18 -13.10
C MET A 1 20.90 1.33 -13.28
N ILE A 2 20.69 2.09 -12.19
CA ILE A 2 20.51 3.56 -12.25
C ILE A 2 21.73 4.28 -12.83
N GLN A 3 22.94 3.93 -12.38
CA GLN A 3 24.19 4.55 -12.87
C GLN A 3 24.44 4.33 -14.37
N GLY A 4 23.94 3.21 -14.92
CA GLY A 4 24.01 2.92 -16.35
C GLY A 4 22.94 3.66 -17.18
N ALA A 5 21.78 3.92 -16.58
CA ALA A 5 20.70 4.68 -17.24
C ALA A 5 20.95 6.20 -17.22
N TYR A 6 21.63 6.71 -16.19
CA TYR A 6 21.92 8.13 -16.02
C TYR A 6 23.44 8.39 -15.92
N PRO A 7 24.20 8.23 -17.01
CA PRO A 7 25.67 8.39 -16.98
C PRO A 7 26.12 9.81 -16.64
N GLN A 8 25.23 10.80 -16.81
CA GLN A 8 25.52 12.21 -16.56
C GLN A 8 25.57 12.57 -15.06
N ARG A 9 25.06 11.69 -14.19
CA ARG A 9 24.94 11.97 -12.76
C ARG A 9 25.60 10.85 -11.96
N LEU A 10 26.66 11.20 -11.24
CA LEU A 10 27.33 10.27 -10.33
C LEU A 10 26.50 10.10 -9.06
N LEU A 11 26.13 8.86 -8.77
CA LEU A 11 25.57 8.48 -7.48
C LEU A 11 26.73 8.39 -6.47
N SER A 12 26.75 9.28 -5.47
CA SER A 12 27.73 9.13 -4.39
C SER A 12 27.40 7.91 -3.54
N ARG A 13 28.43 7.33 -2.91
CA ARG A 13 28.26 6.18 -2.01
C ARG A 13 27.33 6.51 -0.84
N GLU A 14 27.46 7.71 -0.28
CA GLU A 14 26.61 8.21 0.80
C GLU A 14 25.13 8.26 0.38
N THR A 15 24.86 8.71 -0.85
CA THR A 15 23.49 8.74 -1.38
C THR A 15 22.93 7.33 -1.52
N ALA A 16 23.75 6.37 -1.98
CA ALA A 16 23.34 4.97 -2.08
C ALA A 16 23.01 4.36 -0.71
N GLU A 17 23.78 4.69 0.33
CA GLU A 17 23.53 4.24 1.70
C GLU A 17 22.23 4.81 2.27
N ILE A 18 21.94 6.09 2.03
CA ILE A 18 20.65 6.72 2.42
C ILE A 18 19.49 6.02 1.71
N TRP A 19 19.62 5.78 0.42
CA TRP A 19 18.58 5.09 -0.36
C TRP A 19 18.34 3.67 0.15
N PHE A 20 19.42 2.97 0.51
CA PHE A 20 19.33 1.65 1.10
C PHE A 20 18.56 1.66 2.42
N GLN A 21 18.84 2.61 3.33
CA GLN A 21 18.11 2.73 4.60
C GLN A 21 16.61 2.99 4.42
N HIS A 22 16.22 3.75 3.40
CA HIS A 22 14.80 4.04 3.14
C HIS A 22 14.08 2.91 2.40
N LEU A 23 14.78 2.17 1.54
CA LEU A 23 14.20 1.12 0.70
C LEU A 23 14.36 -0.29 1.32
N GLN A 24 15.06 -0.45 2.44
CA GLN A 24 15.28 -1.75 3.09
C GLN A 24 13.99 -2.50 3.46
N ASN A 25 12.90 -1.77 3.69
CA ASN A 25 11.60 -2.34 4.08
C ASN A 25 10.68 -2.57 2.87
N CYS A 26 11.09 -2.17 1.66
CA CYS A 26 10.30 -2.32 0.44
C CYS A 26 10.63 -3.65 -0.26
N ASP A 27 9.66 -4.19 -1.01
CA ASP A 27 9.92 -5.35 -1.85
C ASP A 27 10.88 -5.00 -3.00
N TYR A 28 11.93 -5.81 -3.17
CA TYR A 28 12.94 -5.61 -4.20
C TYR A 28 12.34 -5.66 -5.61
N HIS A 29 11.42 -6.59 -5.87
CA HIS A 29 10.82 -6.75 -7.19
C HIS A 29 9.92 -5.57 -7.56
N GLY A 30 9.13 -5.08 -6.60
CA GLY A 30 8.33 -3.88 -6.71
C GLY A 30 9.16 -2.63 -7.03
N VAL A 31 10.21 -2.37 -6.24
CA VAL A 31 11.12 -1.24 -6.47
C VAL A 31 11.82 -1.36 -7.83
N LYS A 32 12.30 -2.55 -8.21
CA LYS A 32 12.94 -2.78 -9.51
C LYS A 32 12.00 -2.42 -10.67
N ARG A 33 10.74 -2.85 -10.60
CA ARG A 33 9.73 -2.56 -11.63
C ARG A 33 9.46 -1.06 -11.77
N ARG A 34 9.40 -0.33 -10.65
CA ARG A 34 9.27 1.13 -10.64
C ARG A 34 10.49 1.82 -11.26
N ILE A 35 11.70 1.38 -10.94
CA ILE A 35 12.93 1.90 -11.56
C ILE A 35 12.89 1.72 -13.08
N GLU A 36 12.53 0.52 -13.56
CA GLU A 36 12.41 0.24 -15.00
C GLU A 36 11.34 1.09 -15.68
N ALA A 37 10.19 1.28 -15.02
CA ALA A 37 9.12 2.14 -15.54
C ALA A 37 9.56 3.61 -15.60
N HIS A 38 10.25 4.10 -14.57
CA HIS A 38 10.75 5.47 -14.51
C HIS A 38 11.79 5.76 -15.59
N ILE A 39 12.75 4.85 -15.80
CA ILE A 39 13.79 4.98 -16.85
C ILE A 39 13.17 5.10 -18.25
N LYS A 40 12.00 4.48 -18.50
CA LYS A 40 11.31 4.57 -19.79
C LYS A 40 10.64 5.92 -20.02
N VAL A 41 10.24 6.61 -18.96
CA VAL A 41 9.40 7.82 -19.05
C VAL A 41 10.22 9.09 -18.82
N SER A 42 11.16 9.07 -17.88
CA SER A 42 11.91 10.24 -17.45
C SER A 42 13.38 10.15 -17.83
N GLN A 43 13.91 11.25 -18.35
CA GLN A 43 15.35 11.45 -18.58
C GLN A 43 16.08 11.81 -17.28
N TYR A 44 15.36 12.18 -16.22
CA TYR A 44 15.93 12.60 -14.96
C TYR A 44 16.00 11.45 -13.95
N MET A 45 17.07 11.48 -13.15
CA MET A 45 17.28 10.51 -12.09
C MET A 45 16.07 10.49 -11.13
N PRO A 46 15.57 9.30 -10.77
CA PRO A 46 14.45 9.18 -9.84
C PRO A 46 14.79 9.71 -8.46
N THR A 47 13.76 10.09 -7.73
CA THR A 47 13.80 10.41 -6.29
C THR A 47 13.39 9.21 -5.45
N ILE A 48 13.76 9.19 -4.17
CA ILE A 48 13.40 8.09 -3.25
C ILE A 48 11.87 7.91 -3.19
N ALA A 49 11.10 9.02 -3.22
CA ALA A 49 9.64 8.98 -3.16
C ALA A 49 9.00 8.27 -4.36
N GLU A 50 9.58 8.39 -5.56
CA GLU A 50 9.09 7.71 -6.76
C GLU A 50 9.34 6.20 -6.69
N LEU A 51 10.43 5.81 -6.01
CA LEU A 51 10.83 4.41 -5.85
C LEU A 51 10.16 3.73 -4.66
N TYR A 52 9.74 4.50 -3.66
CA TYR A 52 9.15 3.99 -2.44
C TYR A 52 7.82 3.28 -2.75
N GLU A 53 7.72 2.05 -2.27
CA GLU A 53 6.49 1.27 -2.28
C GLU A 53 6.08 1.00 -0.84
N GLN A 54 4.87 1.44 -0.49
CA GLN A 54 4.33 1.17 0.83
C GLN A 54 4.16 -0.34 0.98
N PRO A 55 4.75 -0.97 2.00
CA PRO A 55 4.54 -2.38 2.24
C PRO A 55 3.04 -2.61 2.45
N VAL A 56 2.44 -3.45 1.61
CA VAL A 56 1.06 -3.88 1.81
C VAL A 56 1.09 -4.87 2.95
N GLU A 57 0.64 -4.44 4.12
CA GLU A 57 0.32 -5.35 5.21
C GLU A 57 -0.88 -6.20 4.76
N GLU A 58 -0.63 -7.40 4.25
CA GLU A 58 -1.67 -8.37 3.82
C GLU A 58 -2.70 -8.64 4.93
N THR A 59 -2.33 -8.38 6.18
CA THR A 59 -3.18 -8.50 7.36
C THR A 59 -4.35 -7.53 7.33
N THR A 60 -4.18 -6.28 6.91
CA THR A 60 -5.20 -5.25 7.14
C THR A 60 -6.50 -5.53 6.39
N ILE A 61 -6.45 -6.00 5.14
CA ILE A 61 -7.68 -6.22 4.35
C ILE A 61 -8.42 -7.46 4.85
N LEU A 62 -7.73 -8.58 5.02
CA LEU A 62 -8.35 -9.83 5.48
C LEU A 62 -8.86 -9.70 6.93
N GLU A 63 -8.13 -9.01 7.78
CA GLU A 63 -8.52 -8.72 9.16
C GLU A 63 -9.73 -7.77 9.21
N THR A 64 -9.78 -6.74 8.34
CA THR A 64 -10.95 -5.87 8.21
C THR A 64 -12.19 -6.65 7.75
N ILE A 65 -12.04 -7.54 6.77
CA ILE A 65 -13.13 -8.42 6.30
C ILE A 65 -13.61 -9.30 7.46
N HIS A 66 -12.69 -9.91 8.19
CA HIS A 66 -13.02 -10.78 9.32
C HIS A 66 -13.78 -10.02 10.44
N ILE A 67 -13.36 -8.78 10.73
CA ILE A 67 -14.05 -7.90 11.69
C ILE A 67 -15.47 -7.61 11.20
N TRP A 68 -15.65 -7.26 9.93
CA TRP A 68 -16.96 -6.95 9.35
C TRP A 68 -17.90 -8.16 9.32
N GLU A 69 -17.39 -9.35 9.03
CA GLU A 69 -18.15 -10.60 9.08
C GLU A 69 -18.64 -10.88 10.50
N LYS A 70 -17.77 -10.70 11.50
CA LYS A 70 -18.11 -10.88 12.91
C LYS A 70 -19.16 -9.88 13.38
N GLU A 71 -18.97 -8.59 13.08
CA GLU A 71 -19.96 -7.55 13.38
C GLU A 71 -21.30 -7.82 12.68
N GLY A 72 -21.26 -8.28 11.43
CA GLY A 72 -22.45 -8.67 10.68
C GLY A 72 -23.22 -9.81 11.35
N ALA A 73 -22.52 -10.84 11.81
CA ALA A 73 -23.12 -11.97 12.51
C ALA A 73 -23.75 -11.55 13.86
N GLU A 74 -23.06 -10.70 14.63
CA GLU A 74 -23.58 -10.16 15.89
C GLU A 74 -24.83 -9.30 15.68
N ARG A 75 -24.87 -8.47 14.63
CA ARG A 75 -26.06 -7.69 14.26
C ARG A 75 -27.26 -8.59 13.94
N ILE A 76 -27.06 -9.62 13.11
CA ILE A 76 -28.14 -10.54 12.71
C ILE A 76 -28.70 -11.30 13.93
N GLU A 77 -27.83 -11.80 14.83
CA GLU A 77 -28.28 -12.50 16.03
C GLU A 77 -29.01 -11.57 17.02
N ASN A 78 -28.56 -10.32 17.15
CA ASN A 78 -29.25 -9.33 17.99
C ASN A 78 -30.63 -8.96 17.42
N GLU A 79 -30.75 -8.75 16.10
CA GLU A 79 -32.03 -8.54 15.43
C GLU A 79 -32.96 -9.75 15.56
N ARG A 80 -32.42 -10.97 15.52
CA ARG A 80 -33.19 -12.21 15.73
C ARG A 80 -33.72 -12.32 17.15
N ARG A 81 -32.96 -11.88 18.16
CA ARG A 81 -33.38 -11.86 19.57
C ARG A 81 -34.36 -10.74 19.89
N ASN A 82 -34.31 -9.64 19.13
CA ASN A 82 -35.06 -8.42 19.39
C ASN A 82 -35.81 -7.98 18.13
N GLU A 83 -36.89 -8.70 17.77
CA GLU A 83 -37.70 -8.43 16.56
C GLU A 83 -38.29 -7.01 16.52
N TRP A 84 -38.46 -6.38 17.68
CA TRP A 84 -38.97 -5.02 17.85
C TRP A 84 -37.93 -3.91 17.66
N ALA A 85 -36.64 -4.24 17.55
CA ALA A 85 -35.55 -3.27 17.45
C ALA A 85 -35.09 -3.01 16.01
N ARG A 86 -35.88 -3.37 14.99
CA ARG A 86 -35.54 -3.06 13.60
C ARG A 86 -35.65 -1.55 13.38
N PRO A 87 -34.55 -0.82 13.11
CA PRO A 87 -34.66 0.57 12.73
C PRO A 87 -35.48 0.64 11.43
N ALA A 88 -36.44 1.56 11.37
CA ALA A 88 -37.21 1.78 10.16
C ALA A 88 -36.23 2.12 9.03
N PRO A 89 -36.33 1.45 7.87
CA PRO A 89 -35.41 1.70 6.78
C PRO A 89 -35.55 3.16 6.31
N PRO A 90 -34.47 3.79 5.83
CA PRO A 90 -34.40 5.24 5.63
C PRO A 90 -35.40 5.81 4.62
N TRP A 91 -36.00 4.96 3.77
CA TRP A 91 -37.06 5.30 2.83
C TRP A 91 -38.50 5.28 3.40
N ALA A 92 -38.65 4.89 4.67
CA ALA A 92 -39.95 4.75 5.35
C ALA A 92 -40.25 5.93 6.28
N ARG A 93 -39.53 7.05 6.11
CA ARG A 93 -39.75 8.34 6.79
C ARG A 93 -40.45 9.33 5.89
#